data_AF-A0A3D4PAM9-F1
#
_entry.id   AF-A0A3D4PAM9-F1
#
_cell.length_a   1.000
_cell.length_b   1.000
_cell.length_c   1.000
_cell.angle_alpha   90.00
_cell.angle_beta   90.00
_cell.angle_gamma   90.00
#
_symmetry.space_group_name_H-M   'P 1'
#
loop_
_entity.id
_entity.type
_entity.pdbx_description
1 polymer ?
#
loop_
_entity_poly.entity_id
_entity_poly.type
_entity_poly.pdbx_seq_one_letter_code
_entity_poly.pdbx_strand_id
1 'polypeptide(L)'
;CVECGMISTYNATEPVSAPRNLFKLISKRIRMQGFIVRDHLEDRDEFISDMLPLIKANKIVWEETITDGLENAPSAFIGLFEGDNLGKQLVRIA
;
A
#
# COMPACT_ATOMS: atom_id res chain seq x y z
N CYS A 1 5.69 16.40 -5.10
CA CYS A 1 6.81 16.53 -6.06
C CYS A 1 6.25 16.80 -7.45
N VAL A 2 6.89 17.70 -8.20
CA VAL A 2 6.58 17.95 -9.62
C VAL A 2 7.82 17.57 -10.41
N GLU A 3 7.71 16.60 -11.31
CA GLU A 3 8.79 16.21 -12.22
C GLU A 3 8.49 16.76 -13.62
N CYS A 4 9.35 17.64 -14.13
CA CYS A 4 9.15 18.34 -15.40
C CYS A 4 10.20 18.03 -16.47
N GLY A 5 11.24 17.27 -16.13
CA GLY A 5 12.33 16.95 -17.06
C GLY A 5 13.37 16.02 -16.44
N MET A 6 14.08 15.29 -17.31
CA MET A 6 15.24 14.46 -16.95
C MET A 6 16.38 14.69 -17.95
N ILE A 7 16.68 15.94 -18.30
CA ILE A 7 17.65 16.26 -19.36
C ILE A 7 19.04 15.67 -19.10
N SER A 8 19.44 15.54 -17.83
CA SER A 8 20.70 14.92 -17.41
C SER A 8 20.83 13.46 -17.84
N THR A 9 19.74 12.77 -18.16
CA THR A 9 19.74 11.36 -18.54
C THR A 9 19.56 11.11 -20.04
N TYR A 10 19.32 12.14 -20.86
CA TYR A 10 18.95 11.95 -22.28
C TYR A 10 20.07 11.33 -23.11
N ASN A 11 21.33 11.67 -22.80
CA ASN A 11 22.50 11.22 -23.53
C ASN A 11 23.29 10.13 -22.77
N ALA A 12 22.67 9.47 -21.79
CA ALA A 12 23.32 8.41 -21.04
C ALA A 12 23.67 7.25 -21.98
N THR A 13 24.96 6.95 -22.10
CA THR A 13 25.46 5.80 -22.88
C THR A 13 25.46 4.50 -22.08
N GLU A 14 25.35 4.61 -20.76
CA GLU A 14 25.26 3.52 -19.80
C GLU A 14 23.90 3.55 -19.07
N PRO A 15 23.41 2.41 -18.55
CA PRO A 15 22.14 2.39 -17.83
C PRO A 15 22.16 3.31 -16.60
N VAL A 16 21.24 4.27 -16.55
CA VAL A 16 21.04 5.14 -15.37
C VAL A 16 20.78 4.32 -14.10
N SER A 17 21.15 4.87 -12.94
CA SER A 17 20.82 4.27 -11.64
C SER A 17 19.32 4.04 -11.51
N ALA A 18 18.92 2.94 -10.85
CA ALA A 18 17.51 2.68 -10.61
C ALA A 18 16.88 3.77 -9.71
N PRO A 19 15.60 4.11 -9.91
CA PRO A 19 14.65 3.52 -10.87
C PRO A 19 14.78 4.13 -12.28
N ARG A 20 14.97 3.27 -13.30
CA ARG A 20 15.25 3.70 -14.69
C ARG A 20 14.01 4.16 -15.47
N ASN A 21 12.81 3.99 -14.89
CA ASN A 21 11.53 4.22 -15.55
C ASN A 21 10.88 5.56 -15.18
N LEU A 22 11.54 6.41 -14.40
CA LEU A 22 10.95 7.67 -13.90
C LEU A 22 10.60 8.67 -15.00
N PHE A 23 11.29 8.64 -16.16
CA PHE A 23 10.88 9.44 -17.32
C PHE A 23 9.45 9.15 -17.81
N LYS A 24 8.87 7.99 -17.43
CA LYS A 24 7.44 7.71 -17.67
C LYS A 24 6.53 8.66 -16.92
N LEU A 25 6.96 9.24 -15.79
CA LEU A 25 6.20 10.23 -15.03
C LEU A 25 5.99 11.50 -15.86
N ILE A 26 7.02 11.96 -16.56
CA ILE A 26 6.94 13.13 -17.44
C ILE A 26 6.17 12.78 -18.73
N SER A 27 6.60 11.75 -19.45
CA SER A 27 6.02 11.42 -20.77
C SER A 27 4.54 11.05 -20.71
N LYS A 28 4.08 10.46 -19.59
CA LYS A 28 2.67 10.13 -19.35
C LYS A 28 1.95 11.10 -18.41
N ARG A 29 2.62 12.15 -17.93
CA ARG A 29 2.06 13.15 -17.00
C ARG A 29 1.45 12.50 -15.74
N ILE A 30 2.16 11.53 -15.15
CA ILE A 30 1.69 10.78 -13.97
C ILE A 30 1.88 11.62 -12.72
N ARG A 31 0.85 11.69 -11.87
CA ARG A 31 0.97 12.21 -10.49
C ARG A 31 1.44 11.08 -9.57
N MET A 32 2.65 11.22 -9.03
CA MET A 32 3.18 10.34 -7.98
C MET A 32 3.17 11.10 -6.65
N GLN A 33 2.40 10.61 -5.69
CA GLN A 33 2.23 11.24 -4.39
C GLN A 33 2.15 10.18 -3.30
N GLY A 34 3.10 10.21 -2.37
CA GLY A 34 2.97 9.47 -1.10
C GLY A 34 2.02 10.20 -0.15
N PHE A 35 1.39 9.43 0.73
CA PHE A 35 0.58 9.94 1.84
C PHE A 35 0.69 8.97 3.01
N ILE A 36 0.36 9.44 4.22
CA ILE A 36 0.34 8.62 5.43
C ILE A 36 -1.06 8.71 6.04
N VAL A 37 -1.65 7.58 6.43
CA VAL A 37 -3.03 7.53 6.98
C VAL A 37 -3.22 8.45 8.20
N ARG A 38 -2.14 8.68 8.97
CA ARG A 38 -2.15 9.56 10.15
C ARG A 38 -2.42 11.03 9.81
N ASP A 39 -2.16 11.43 8.57
CA ASP A 39 -2.43 12.79 8.09
C ASP A 39 -3.93 13.02 7.80
N HIS A 40 -4.73 11.94 7.81
CA HIS A 40 -6.16 11.91 7.44
C HIS A 40 -7.06 11.42 8.58
N LEU A 41 -6.63 11.55 9.84
CA LEU A 41 -7.43 11.08 10.98
C LEU A 41 -8.73 11.87 11.17
N GLU A 42 -8.80 13.10 10.66
CA GLU A 42 -10.02 13.91 10.65
C GLU A 42 -11.12 13.33 9.75
N ASP A 43 -10.75 12.64 8.68
CA ASP A 43 -11.67 11.99 7.72
C ASP A 43 -12.24 10.66 8.26
N ARG A 44 -11.78 10.21 9.44
CA ARG A 44 -12.05 8.86 9.95
C ARG A 44 -13.54 8.60 10.18
N ASP A 45 -14.24 9.54 10.80
CA ASP A 45 -15.64 9.34 11.19
C ASP A 45 -16.56 9.35 9.96
N GLU A 46 -16.25 10.18 8.96
CA GLU A 46 -16.90 10.17 7.64
C GLU A 46 -16.67 8.83 6.93
N PHE A 47 -15.41 8.37 6.87
CA PHE A 47 -15.07 7.08 6.27
C PHE A 47 -15.83 5.91 6.91
N ILE A 48 -15.95 5.91 8.24
CA ILE A 48 -16.71 4.87 8.97
C ILE A 48 -18.20 4.94 8.61
N SER A 49 -18.78 6.14 8.58
CA SER A 49 -20.18 6.36 8.19
C SER A 49 -20.48 5.79 6.80
N ASP A 50 -19.57 5.98 5.84
CA ASP A 50 -19.75 5.54 4.46
C ASP A 50 -19.50 4.03 4.26
N MET A 51 -18.50 3.48 4.95
CA MET A 51 -18.09 2.09 4.77
C MET A 51 -19.01 1.10 5.49
N LEU A 52 -19.53 1.44 6.67
CA LEU A 52 -20.37 0.54 7.47
C LEU A 52 -21.60 0.01 6.71
N PRO A 53 -22.40 0.85 6.00
CA PRO A 53 -23.51 0.38 5.19
C PRO A 53 -23.09 -0.56 4.07
N LEU A 54 -21.94 -0.31 3.42
CA LEU A 54 -21.44 -1.13 2.32
C LEU A 54 -21.01 -2.52 2.79
N ILE A 55 -20.36 -2.59 3.95
CA ILE A 55 -20.01 -3.84 4.62
C ILE A 55 -21.28 -4.61 5.00
N LYS A 56 -22.24 -3.96 5.67
CA LYS A 56 -23.52 -4.60 6.06
C LYS A 56 -24.32 -5.10 4.86
N ALA A 57 -24.22 -4.41 3.72
CA ALA A 57 -24.87 -4.79 2.47
C ALA A 57 -24.09 -5.84 1.66
N ASN A 58 -22.98 -6.39 2.17
CA ASN A 58 -22.06 -7.30 1.47
C ASN A 58 -21.56 -6.76 0.12
N LYS A 59 -21.51 -5.43 -0.05
CA LYS A 59 -20.94 -4.79 -1.25
C LYS A 59 -19.43 -4.68 -1.17
N ILE A 60 -18.88 -4.73 0.04
CA ILE A 60 -17.45 -4.81 0.31
C ILE A 60 -17.22 -6.08 1.12
N VAL A 61 -16.38 -6.96 0.57
CA VAL A 61 -15.90 -8.19 1.21
C VAL A 61 -14.39 -8.08 1.39
N TRP A 62 -13.88 -8.71 2.44
CA TRP A 62 -12.44 -8.73 2.72
C TRP A 62 -12.03 -10.11 3.19
N GLU A 63 -10.75 -10.41 3.02
CA GLU A 63 -10.13 -11.66 3.45
C GLU A 63 -9.20 -11.38 4.64
N GLU A 64 -9.20 -12.28 5.60
CA GLU A 64 -8.34 -12.22 6.77
C GLU A 64 -7.71 -13.59 6.99
N THR A 65 -6.42 -13.60 7.30
CA THR A 65 -5.70 -14.78 7.77
C THR A 65 -5.53 -14.61 9.27
N ILE A 66 -6.17 -15.49 10.06
CA ILE A 66 -6.15 -15.41 11.52
C ILE A 66 -5.25 -16.50 12.08
N THR A 67 -4.21 -16.08 12.80
CA THR A 67 -3.33 -16.94 13.59
C THR A 67 -3.74 -16.89 15.05
N ASP A 68 -4.01 -18.03 15.66
CA ASP A 68 -4.34 -18.10 17.08
C ASP A 68 -3.08 -18.20 17.94
N GLY A 69 -3.05 -17.49 19.07
CA GLY A 69 -1.95 -17.52 20.03
C GLY A 69 -0.88 -16.46 19.76
N LEU A 70 -0.52 -15.71 20.80
CA LEU A 70 0.52 -14.67 20.73
C LEU A 70 1.90 -15.27 20.44
N GLU A 71 2.14 -16.50 20.91
CA GLU A 71 3.32 -17.30 20.64
C GLU A 71 3.57 -17.53 19.15
N ASN A 72 2.51 -17.50 18.33
CA ASN A 72 2.59 -17.68 16.89
C ASN A 72 2.74 -16.36 16.13
N ALA A 73 2.70 -15.20 16.81
CA ALA A 73 2.86 -13.89 16.19
C ALA A 73 4.18 -13.71 15.42
N PRO A 74 5.35 -14.21 15.89
CA PRO A 74 6.59 -14.12 15.12
C PRO A 74 6.51 -14.87 13.79
N SER A 75 5.93 -16.08 13.79
CA SER A 75 5.74 -16.87 12.57
C SER A 75 4.76 -16.19 11.62
N ALA A 76 3.63 -15.69 12.13
CA ALA A 76 2.66 -14.91 11.35
C ALA A 76 3.28 -13.66 10.72
N PHE A 77 4.19 -12.99 11.43
CA PHE A 77 4.88 -11.80 10.91
C PHE A 77 5.92 -12.14 9.84
N ILE A 78 6.63 -13.27 9.96
CA ILE A 78 7.55 -13.74 8.92
C ILE A 78 6.76 -14.11 7.65
N GLY A 79 5.66 -14.85 7.79
CA GLY A 79 4.80 -15.24 6.66
C GLY A 79 4.25 -14.05 5.87
N LEU A 80 4.10 -12.87 6.48
CA LEU A 80 3.72 -11.62 5.79
C LEU A 80 4.69 -11.23 4.68
N PHE A 81 5.99 -11.51 4.85
CA PHE A 81 7.03 -11.20 3.86
C PHE A 81 7.24 -12.32 2.84
N GLU A 82 6.80 -13.54 3.16
CA GLU A 82 6.86 -14.70 2.28
C GLU A 82 5.62 -14.81 1.37
N GLY A 83 4.55 -14.07 1.70
CA GLY A 83 3.30 -14.03 0.93
C GLY A 83 2.32 -15.14 1.31
N ASP A 84 2.49 -15.73 2.49
CA ASP A 84 1.68 -16.86 2.98
C ASP A 84 0.27 -16.44 3.44
N ASN A 85 0.04 -15.14 3.65
CA ASN A 85 -1.24 -14.62 4.10
C ASN A 85 -2.16 -14.26 2.92
N LEU A 86 -3.40 -14.75 2.99
CA LEU A 86 -4.50 -14.27 2.15
C LEU A 86 -5.15 -13.08 2.87
N GLY A 87 -5.03 -11.90 2.28
CA GLY A 87 -5.59 -10.67 2.85
C GLY A 87 -4.88 -10.21 4.12
N LYS A 88 -5.65 -9.70 5.09
CA LYS A 88 -5.11 -9.09 6.31
C LYS A 88 -4.66 -10.14 7.32
N GLN A 89 -3.39 -10.12 7.73
CA GLN A 89 -2.88 -10.96 8.81
C GLN A 89 -3.36 -10.44 10.17
N LEU A 90 -3.97 -11.31 10.98
CA LEU A 90 -4.42 -11.04 12.34
C LEU A 90 -3.88 -12.09 13.30
N VAL A 91 -3.51 -11.69 14.51
CA VAL A 91 -3.19 -12.61 15.60
C VAL A 91 -4.26 -12.51 16.67
N ARG A 92 -4.93 -13.62 16.97
CA ARG A 92 -5.94 -13.70 18.02
C ARG A 92 -5.26 -14.01 19.34
N ILE A 93 -5.44 -13.11 20.30
CA ILE A 93 -4.97 -13.27 21.69
C ILE A 93 -6.17 -13.80 22.49
N ALA A 94 -6.00 -14.93 23.16
CA ALA A 94 -7.05 -15.59 23.93
C ALA A 94 -7.56 -14.74 25.10
#